data_AF-A0A975LGP2-F1
#
_entry.id   AF-A0A975LGP2-F1
#
_cell.length_a   1.000
_cell.length_b   1.000
_cell.length_c   1.000
_cell.angle_alpha   90.00
_cell.angle_beta   90.00
_cell.angle_gamma   90.00
#
_symmetry.space_group_name_H-M   'P 1'
#
loop_
_entity.id
_entity.type
_entity.pdbx_description
1 polymer ?
#
loop_
_entity_poly.entity_id
_entity_poly.type
_entity_poly.pdbx_seq_one_letter_code
_entity_poly.pdbx_strand_id
1 'polypeptide(L)'
;MSNGEIILLIFIVLILLYFINRERKQRILIKNTLVSLEEILEGNKNLKILVGKNELVAPLIFKINQLVESYQIDQIEMKKTIQDRKELMSNLSHDVRTPLTSILGYLDAICDGIAGDETLEYIHIVKDKAYALKDYIDELFMIAQLDANEIQFKIEQIDILTH
;
A
#
# COMPACT_ATOMS: atom_id res chain seq x y z
N MET A 1 -19.72 -66.43 -25.37
CA MET A 1 -18.88 -65.67 -24.43
C MET A 1 -18.69 -66.49 -23.18
N SER A 2 -17.45 -66.73 -22.77
CA SER A 2 -17.20 -67.37 -21.48
C SER A 2 -17.56 -66.41 -20.34
N ASN A 3 -17.94 -66.92 -19.17
CA ASN A 3 -18.21 -66.08 -17.99
C ASN A 3 -17.01 -65.16 -17.66
N GLY A 4 -15.78 -65.58 -17.99
CA GLY A 4 -14.57 -64.79 -17.80
C GLY A 4 -14.50 -63.54 -18.68
N GLU A 5 -14.97 -63.61 -19.93
CA GLU A 5 -14.98 -62.47 -20.87
C GLU A 5 -15.97 -61.39 -20.42
N ILE A 6 -17.12 -61.80 -19.87
CA ILE A 6 -18.14 -60.89 -19.34
C ILE A 6 -17.60 -60.14 -18.11
N ILE A 7 -16.92 -60.85 -17.20
CA ILE A 7 -16.31 -60.25 -16.00
C ILE A 7 -15.23 -59.22 -16.40
N LEU A 8 -14.39 -59.56 -17.39
CA LEU A 8 -13.34 -58.66 -17.86
C LEU A 8 -13.92 -57.37 -18.48
N LEU A 9 -14.99 -57.48 -19.27
CA LEU A 9 -15.72 -56.34 -19.82
C LEU A 9 -16.28 -55.43 -18.72
N ILE A 10 -16.91 -56.00 -17.69
CA ILE A 10 -17.45 -55.24 -16.56
C ILE A 10 -16.33 -54.48 -15.84
N PHE A 11 -15.19 -55.12 -15.61
CA PHE A 11 -14.05 -54.49 -14.95
C PHE A 11 -13.48 -53.31 -15.76
N ILE A 12 -13.35 -53.47 -17.08
CA ILE A 12 -12.93 -52.39 -17.99
C ILE A 12 -13.90 -51.21 -17.92
N VAL A 13 -15.22 -51.48 -17.97
CA VAL A 13 -16.24 -50.43 -17.89
C VAL A 13 -16.17 -49.68 -16.56
N LEU A 14 -15.97 -50.38 -15.43
CA LEU A 14 -15.81 -49.75 -14.12
C LEU A 14 -14.57 -48.86 -14.03
N ILE A 15 -13.44 -49.30 -14.61
CA ILE A 15 -12.22 -48.49 -14.69
C ILE A 15 -12.48 -47.22 -15.52
N LEU A 16 -13.10 -47.36 -16.69
CA LEU A 16 -13.43 -46.22 -17.55
C LEU A 16 -14.36 -45.23 -16.84
N LEU A 17 -15.41 -45.72 -16.16
CA LEU A 17 -16.31 -44.88 -15.38
C LEU A 17 -15.60 -44.15 -14.24
N TYR A 18 -14.68 -44.82 -13.55
CA TYR A 18 -13.86 -44.20 -12.51
C TYR A 18 -13.00 -43.06 -13.08
N PHE A 19 -12.31 -43.30 -14.21
CA PHE A 19 -11.50 -42.27 -14.88
C PHE A 19 -12.33 -41.10 -15.37
N ILE A 20 -13.48 -41.35 -16.01
CA ILE A 20 -14.39 -40.29 -16.49
C ILE A 20 -14.89 -39.45 -15.31
N ASN A 21 -15.31 -40.07 -14.21
CA ASN A 21 -15.78 -39.35 -13.02
C ASN A 21 -14.67 -38.52 -12.38
N ARG A 22 -13.43 -39.03 -12.36
CA ARG A 22 -12.26 -38.31 -11.86
C ARG A 22 -11.95 -37.06 -12.70
N GLU A 23 -11.95 -37.19 -14.02
CA GLU A 23 -11.76 -36.08 -14.97
C GLU A 23 -12.87 -35.02 -14.84
N ARG A 24 -14.13 -35.44 -14.71
CA ARG A 24 -15.25 -34.52 -14.53
C ARG A 24 -15.13 -33.71 -13.25
N LYS A 25 -14.73 -34.32 -12.13
CA LYS A 25 -14.53 -33.61 -10.85
C LYS A 25 -13.45 -32.54 -10.95
N GLN A 26 -12.31 -32.85 -11.57
CA GLN A 26 -11.22 -31.89 -11.77
C GLN A 26 -11.67 -30.68 -12.62
N ARG A 27 -12.42 -30.93 -13.71
CA ARG A 27 -12.93 -29.84 -14.57
C ARG A 27 -13.88 -28.90 -13.83
N ILE A 28 -14.77 -29.44 -13.00
CA ILE A 28 -15.70 -28.63 -12.20
C ILE A 28 -14.93 -27.77 -11.21
N LEU A 29 -13.94 -28.35 -10.51
CA LEU A 29 -13.12 -27.64 -9.53
C LEU A 29 -12.33 -26.49 -10.15
N ILE A 30 -11.70 -26.72 -11.32
CA ILE A 30 -10.99 -25.67 -12.06
C ILE A 30 -11.97 -24.56 -12.47
N LYS A 31 -13.15 -24.91 -12.99
CA LYS A 31 -14.17 -23.93 -13.37
C LYS A 31 -14.62 -23.08 -12.17
N ASN A 32 -14.86 -23.70 -11.01
CA ASN A 32 -15.26 -22.97 -9.80
C ASN A 32 -14.12 -22.06 -9.30
N THR A 33 -12.87 -22.53 -9.38
CA THR A 33 -11.68 -21.73 -9.05
C THR A 33 -11.57 -20.49 -9.95
N LEU A 34 -11.84 -20.64 -11.26
CA LEU A 34 -11.86 -19.52 -12.21
C LEU A 34 -12.95 -18.50 -11.87
N VAL A 35 -14.16 -18.95 -11.57
CA VAL A 35 -15.27 -18.06 -11.15
C VAL A 35 -14.89 -17.32 -9.87
N SER A 36 -14.34 -18.00 -8.87
CA SER A 36 -13.88 -17.34 -7.63
C SER A 36 -12.76 -16.33 -7.89
N LEU A 37 -11.85 -16.59 -8.84
CA LEU A 37 -10.82 -15.63 -9.23
C LEU A 37 -11.40 -14.41 -9.96
N GLU A 38 -12.37 -14.61 -10.86
CA GLU A 38 -13.09 -13.51 -11.51
C GLU A 38 -13.78 -12.62 -10.46
N GLU A 39 -14.46 -13.20 -9.48
CA GLU A 39 -15.09 -12.45 -8.38
C GLU A 39 -14.06 -11.66 -7.54
N ILE A 40 -12.88 -12.24 -7.28
CA ILE A 40 -11.79 -11.54 -6.58
C ILE A 40 -11.28 -10.35 -7.42
N LEU A 41 -11.13 -10.53 -8.73
CA LEU A 41 -10.72 -9.47 -9.66
C LEU A 41 -11.77 -8.36 -9.78
N GLU A 42 -13.06 -8.71 -9.71
CA GLU A 42 -14.18 -7.77 -9.69
C GLU A 42 -14.34 -7.04 -8.35
N GLY A 43 -13.57 -7.42 -7.33
CA GLY A 43 -13.45 -6.68 -6.07
C GLY A 43 -13.98 -7.40 -4.84
N ASN A 44 -14.48 -8.64 -4.96
CA ASN A 44 -14.89 -9.46 -3.83
C ASN A 44 -13.68 -10.17 -3.20
N LYS A 45 -12.97 -9.44 -2.32
CA LYS A 45 -11.66 -9.86 -1.81
C LYS A 45 -11.71 -10.95 -0.74
N ASN A 46 -12.83 -11.20 -0.07
CA ASN A 46 -12.85 -12.15 1.05
C ASN A 46 -13.09 -13.62 0.64
N LEU A 47 -12.99 -13.93 -0.64
CA LEU A 47 -13.24 -15.28 -1.15
C LEU A 47 -12.00 -16.16 -0.99
N LYS A 48 -12.18 -17.28 -0.28
CA LYS A 48 -11.19 -18.34 -0.17
C LYS A 48 -11.61 -19.52 -1.04
N ILE A 49 -10.73 -19.94 -1.95
CA ILE A 49 -11.02 -21.08 -2.81
C ILE A 49 -10.83 -22.35 -1.99
N LEU A 50 -11.91 -23.10 -1.79
CA LEU A 50 -11.91 -24.35 -1.03
C LEU A 50 -11.57 -25.53 -1.93
N VAL A 51 -10.65 -26.38 -1.48
CA VAL A 51 -10.18 -27.56 -2.23
C VAL A 51 -10.03 -28.75 -1.28
N GLY A 52 -10.36 -29.95 -1.76
CA GLY A 52 -10.13 -31.18 -0.99
C GLY A 52 -8.64 -31.49 -0.86
N LYS A 53 -8.19 -31.89 0.34
CA LYS A 53 -6.76 -32.16 0.64
C LYS A 53 -6.10 -33.18 -0.31
N ASN A 54 -6.87 -34.10 -0.88
CA ASN A 54 -6.39 -35.18 -1.74
C ASN A 54 -6.56 -34.90 -3.25
N GLU A 55 -6.94 -33.68 -3.63
CA GLU A 55 -7.11 -33.31 -5.03
C GLU A 55 -5.77 -32.91 -5.65
N LEU A 56 -5.52 -33.33 -6.90
CA LEU A 56 -4.27 -33.06 -7.62
C LEU A 56 -3.93 -31.56 -7.67
N VAL A 57 -4.95 -30.70 -7.80
CA VAL A 57 -4.80 -29.25 -7.91
C VAL A 57 -4.74 -28.54 -6.55
N ALA A 58 -4.86 -29.26 -5.43
CA ALA A 58 -4.86 -28.67 -4.10
C ALA A 58 -3.61 -27.82 -3.79
N PRO A 59 -2.37 -28.25 -4.13
CA PRO A 59 -1.18 -27.42 -3.93
C PRO A 59 -1.23 -26.10 -4.71
N LEU A 60 -1.77 -26.11 -5.93
CA LEU A 60 -1.92 -24.91 -6.76
C LEU A 60 -2.94 -23.95 -6.14
N ILE A 61 -4.11 -24.45 -5.75
CA ILE A 61 -5.16 -23.62 -5.12
C ILE A 61 -4.65 -23.03 -3.80
N PHE A 62 -3.88 -23.78 -3.01
CA PHE A 62 -3.24 -23.25 -1.82
C PHE A 62 -2.30 -22.08 -2.13
N LYS A 63 -1.45 -22.21 -3.17
CA LYS A 63 -0.57 -21.12 -3.60
C LYS A 63 -1.32 -19.90 -4.13
N ILE A 64 -2.41 -20.11 -4.87
CA ILE A 64 -3.29 -19.03 -5.31
C ILE A 64 -3.88 -18.28 -4.11
N ASN A 65 -4.42 -19.00 -3.13
CA ASN A 65 -4.96 -18.39 -1.91
C ASN A 65 -3.88 -17.57 -1.16
N GLN A 66 -2.65 -18.09 -1.05
CA GLN A 66 -1.54 -17.34 -0.43
C GLN A 66 -1.20 -16.05 -1.21
N LEU A 67 -1.20 -16.10 -2.54
CA LEU A 67 -0.94 -14.92 -3.37
C LEU A 67 -2.04 -13.88 -3.22
N VAL A 68 -3.31 -14.32 -3.22
CA VAL A 68 -4.47 -13.46 -3.01
C VAL A 68 -4.41 -12.79 -1.64
N GLU A 69 -4.06 -13.52 -0.59
CA GLU A 69 -3.90 -12.99 0.78
C GLU A 69 -2.77 -11.95 0.85
N SER A 70 -1.59 -12.27 0.30
CA SER A 70 -0.45 -11.34 0.23
C SER A 70 -0.84 -10.05 -0.48
N TYR A 71 -1.47 -10.16 -1.66
CA TYR A 71 -1.90 -9.02 -2.44
C TYR A 71 -2.89 -8.12 -1.67
N GLN A 72 -3.77 -8.71 -0.86
CA GLN A 72 -4.73 -7.96 -0.05
C GLN A 72 -4.05 -7.19 1.07
N ILE A 73 -3.09 -7.82 1.75
CA ILE A 73 -2.27 -7.18 2.78
C ILE A 73 -1.54 -5.98 2.15
N ASP A 74 -0.87 -6.18 1.02
CA ASP A 74 -0.16 -5.13 0.29
C ASP A 74 -1.10 -3.97 -0.11
N GLN A 75 -2.31 -4.28 -0.55
CA GLN A 75 -3.30 -3.24 -0.88
C GLN A 75 -3.78 -2.45 0.34
N ILE A 76 -3.98 -3.10 1.49
CA ILE A 76 -4.36 -2.43 2.74
C ILE A 76 -3.24 -1.51 3.18
N GLU A 77 -2.00 -2.00 3.15
CA GLU A 77 -0.82 -1.22 3.49
C GLU A 77 -0.65 -0.03 2.55
N MET A 78 -0.74 -0.23 1.23
CA MET A 78 -0.65 0.83 0.24
C MET A 78 -1.73 1.91 0.46
N LYS A 79 -2.98 1.51 0.74
CA LYS A 79 -4.06 2.45 1.04
C LYS A 79 -3.77 3.25 2.31
N LYS A 80 -3.26 2.59 3.34
CA LYS A 80 -2.85 3.25 4.59
C LYS A 80 -1.73 4.25 4.31
N THR A 81 -0.68 3.86 3.60
CA THR A 81 0.42 4.78 3.22
C THR A 81 -0.08 5.98 2.42
N ILE A 82 -1.01 5.78 1.49
CA ILE A 82 -1.62 6.89 0.72
C ILE A 82 -2.41 7.82 1.64
N GLN A 83 -3.18 7.27 2.59
CA GLN A 83 -3.93 8.06 3.55
C GLN A 83 -3.01 8.84 4.48
N ASP A 84 -1.98 8.19 5.05
CA ASP A 84 -0.99 8.82 5.93
C ASP A 84 -0.26 9.96 5.19
N ARG A 85 0.13 9.75 3.93
CA ARG A 85 0.70 10.81 3.08
C ARG A 85 -0.25 11.97 2.85
N LYS A 86 -1.54 11.70 2.64
CA LYS A 86 -2.55 12.74 2.44
C LYS A 86 -2.73 13.58 3.69
N GLU A 87 -2.77 12.94 4.86
CA GLU A 87 -2.84 13.64 6.16
C GLU A 87 -1.60 14.47 6.42
N LEU A 88 -0.41 13.93 6.17
CA LEU A 88 0.85 14.67 6.28
C LEU A 88 0.84 15.93 5.40
N MET A 89 0.44 15.81 4.13
CA MET A 89 0.36 16.94 3.20
C MET A 89 -0.67 18.00 3.64
N SER A 90 -1.79 17.55 4.23
CA SER A 90 -2.80 18.46 4.78
C SER A 90 -2.27 19.23 5.99
N ASN A 91 -1.61 18.55 6.92
CA ASN A 91 -1.01 19.16 8.12
C ASN A 91 0.07 20.16 7.72
N LEU A 92 0.97 19.76 6.82
CA LEU A 92 1.97 20.64 6.23
C LEU A 92 1.35 21.91 5.63
N SER A 93 0.31 21.74 4.82
CA SER A 93 -0.38 22.88 4.18
C SER A 93 -0.98 23.84 5.21
N HIS A 94 -1.51 23.31 6.32
CA HIS A 94 -2.05 24.13 7.40
C HIS A 94 -0.95 24.92 8.14
N ASP A 95 0.15 24.24 8.45
CA ASP A 95 1.26 24.80 9.23
C ASP A 95 2.05 25.84 8.43
N VAL A 96 2.10 25.72 7.10
CA VAL A 96 2.63 26.78 6.21
C VAL A 96 1.66 27.96 6.08
N ARG A 97 0.35 27.70 5.97
CA ARG A 97 -0.66 28.77 5.77
C ARG A 97 -0.71 29.74 6.94
N THR A 98 -0.61 29.26 8.18
CA THR A 98 -0.73 30.09 9.39
C THR A 98 0.30 31.24 9.47
N PRO A 99 1.62 30.98 9.38
CA PRO A 99 2.62 32.03 9.38
C PRO A 99 2.53 32.88 8.10
N LEU A 100 2.22 32.29 6.94
CA LEU A 100 2.08 33.04 5.68
C LEU A 100 0.94 34.07 5.76
N THR A 101 -0.24 33.67 6.22
CA THR A 101 -1.38 34.58 6.42
C THR A 101 -1.04 35.68 7.43
N SER A 102 -0.30 35.35 8.50
CA SER A 102 0.17 36.37 9.45
C SER A 102 1.10 37.38 8.78
N ILE A 103 2.11 36.90 8.04
CA ILE A 103 3.08 37.74 7.32
C ILE A 103 2.34 38.68 6.35
N LEU A 104 1.42 38.15 5.55
CA LEU A 104 0.61 38.95 4.63
C LEU A 104 -0.23 39.99 5.37
N GLY A 105 -0.89 39.63 6.46
CA GLY A 105 -1.70 40.57 7.24
C GLY A 105 -0.90 41.72 7.85
N TYR A 106 0.31 41.46 8.35
CA TYR A 106 1.19 42.53 8.84
C TYR A 106 1.71 43.41 7.70
N LEU A 107 2.03 42.83 6.54
CA LEU A 107 2.44 43.59 5.36
C LEU A 107 1.30 44.47 4.84
N ASP A 108 0.08 43.95 4.76
CA ASP A 108 -1.12 44.71 4.37
C ASP A 108 -1.33 45.89 5.33
N ALA A 109 -1.22 45.68 6.65
CA ALA A 109 -1.34 46.75 7.64
C ALA A 109 -0.26 47.84 7.51
N ILE A 110 0.97 47.47 7.12
CA ILE A 110 2.04 48.43 6.82
C ILE A 110 1.72 49.19 5.52
N CYS A 111 1.34 48.48 4.45
CA CYS A 111 1.05 49.04 3.14
C CYS A 111 -0.14 50.01 3.15
N ASP A 112 -1.18 49.69 3.92
CA ASP A 112 -2.39 50.50 4.06
C ASP A 112 -2.20 51.69 5.03
N GLY A 113 -1.00 51.84 5.62
CA GLY A 113 -0.68 52.91 6.57
C GLY A 113 -1.35 52.75 7.94
N ILE A 114 -1.95 51.59 8.21
CA ILE A 114 -2.63 51.25 9.48
C ILE A 114 -1.61 51.12 10.62
N ALA A 115 -0.41 50.63 10.31
CA ALA A 115 0.64 50.41 11.31
C ALA A 115 1.19 51.69 11.95
N GLY A 116 1.10 52.85 11.29
CA GLY A 116 1.54 54.14 11.85
C GLY A 116 2.95 54.09 12.48
N ASP A 117 3.05 54.44 13.75
CA ASP A 117 4.31 54.44 14.52
C ASP A 117 4.84 53.02 14.83
N GLU A 118 4.00 51.99 14.77
CA GLU A 118 4.34 50.58 15.02
C GLU A 118 4.95 49.88 13.78
N THR A 119 5.11 50.60 12.67
CA THR A 119 5.61 50.04 11.39
C THR A 119 6.91 49.25 11.55
N LEU A 120 7.87 49.76 12.35
CA LEU A 120 9.15 49.09 12.61
C LEU A 120 8.98 47.78 13.40
N GLU A 121 8.01 47.72 14.30
CA GLU A 121 7.68 46.51 15.07
C GLU A 121 7.03 45.47 14.15
N TYR A 122 6.11 45.88 13.28
CA TYR A 122 5.44 44.98 12.33
C TYR A 122 6.44 44.38 11.35
N ILE A 123 7.41 45.18 10.86
CA ILE A 123 8.51 44.69 10.02
C ILE A 123 9.35 43.62 10.76
N HIS A 124 9.63 43.81 12.05
CA HIS A 124 10.33 42.80 12.86
C HIS A 124 9.52 41.51 12.97
N ILE A 125 8.21 41.61 13.27
CA ILE A 125 7.33 40.44 13.37
C ILE A 125 7.28 39.67 12.05
N VAL A 126 7.15 40.37 10.91
CA VAL A 126 7.16 39.76 9.58
C VAL A 126 8.48 39.04 9.34
N LYS A 127 9.61 39.68 9.64
CA LYS A 127 10.94 39.11 9.47
C LYS A 127 11.09 37.82 10.29
N ASP A 128 10.73 37.85 11.57
CA ASP A 128 10.88 36.71 12.46
C ASP A 128 9.97 35.55 12.04
N LYS A 129 8.72 35.82 11.62
CA LYS A 129 7.82 34.81 11.07
C LYS A 129 8.33 34.21 9.76
N ALA A 130 8.95 35.02 8.89
CA ALA A 130 9.51 34.55 7.63
C ALA A 130 10.72 33.62 7.86
N TYR A 131 11.61 33.94 8.81
CA TYR A 131 12.70 33.05 9.21
C TYR A 131 12.20 31.75 9.82
N ALA A 132 11.21 31.81 10.73
CA ALA A 132 10.61 30.62 11.31
C ALA A 132 9.98 29.71 10.25
N LEU A 133 9.27 30.28 9.25
CA LEU A 133 8.71 29.51 8.14
C LEU A 133 9.80 28.90 7.25
N LYS A 134 10.91 29.61 7.02
CA LYS A 134 12.06 29.08 6.28
C LYS A 134 12.66 27.87 6.99
N ASP A 135 12.93 27.98 8.29
CA ASP A 135 13.54 26.91 9.07
C ASP A 135 12.65 25.65 9.09
N TYR A 136 11.33 25.84 9.19
CA TYR A 136 10.36 24.74 9.07
C TYR A 136 10.39 24.06 7.69
N ILE A 137 10.46 24.83 6.60
CA ILE A 137 10.58 24.28 5.24
C ILE A 137 11.90 23.51 5.06
N ASP A 138 13.01 24.02 5.60
CA ASP A 138 14.31 23.36 5.53
C ASP A 138 14.30 22.01 6.27
N GLU A 139 13.67 21.95 7.46
CA GLU A 139 13.49 20.71 8.23
C GLU A 139 12.67 19.67 7.45
N LEU A 140 11.58 20.10 6.81
CA LEU A 140 10.76 19.22 5.97
C LEU A 140 11.52 18.67 4.77
N PHE A 141 12.36 19.50 4.15
CA PHE A 141 13.18 19.08 3.03
C PHE A 141 14.23 18.05 3.45
N MET A 142 14.82 18.22 4.65
CA MET A 142 15.73 17.23 5.24
C MET A 142 15.04 15.88 5.47
N ILE A 143 13.83 15.89 6.03
CA ILE A 143 13.04 14.66 6.23
C ILE A 143 12.71 14.00 4.89
N ALA A 144 12.32 14.78 3.88
CA ALA A 144 12.03 14.24 2.55
C ALA A 144 13.26 13.58 1.89
N GLN A 145 14.46 14.14 2.08
CA GLN A 145 15.71 13.54 1.61
C GLN A 145 16.05 12.23 2.34
N LEU A 146 15.79 12.16 3.66
CA LEU A 146 15.97 10.93 4.44
C LEU A 146 15.05 9.81 3.93
N ASP A 147 13.77 10.11 3.68
CA ASP A 147 12.79 9.15 3.16
C ASP A 147 13.12 8.68 1.73
N ALA A 148 13.73 9.54 0.92
CA ALA A 148 14.11 9.21 -0.46
C ALA A 148 15.33 8.27 -0.54
N ASN A 149 15.92 7.84 0.58
CA ASN A 149 17.18 7.08 0.64
C ASN A 149 18.35 7.82 -0.05
N GLU A 150 18.24 9.12 -0.29
CA GLU A 150 19.24 9.94 -1.00
C GLU A 150 20.37 10.44 -0.09
N ILE A 151 20.25 10.26 1.22
CA ILE A 151 21.32 10.61 2.14
C ILE A 151 22.34 9.47 2.17
N GLN A 152 23.39 9.61 1.36
CA GLN A 152 24.65 8.89 1.59
C GLN A 152 25.20 9.36 2.94
N PHE A 153 24.99 8.57 3.99
CA PHE A 153 25.66 8.79 5.28
C PHE A 153 27.17 8.75 5.06
N LYS A 154 27.81 9.92 5.00
CA LYS A 154 29.25 10.03 5.22
C LYS A 154 29.50 9.82 6.71
N ILE A 155 29.67 8.55 7.08
CA ILE A 155 30.21 8.18 8.37
C ILE A 155 31.70 8.56 8.33
N GLU A 156 32.03 9.75 8.84
CA GLU A 156 33.41 10.09 9.15
C GLU A 156 33.73 9.59 10.56
N GLN A 157 34.80 8.80 10.69
CA GLN A 157 35.34 8.44 12.00
C GLN A 157 35.87 9.70 12.67
N ILE A 158 35.16 10.17 13.69
CA ILE A 158 35.69 11.18 14.61
C ILE A 158 36.50 10.44 15.66
N ASP A 159 37.82 10.60 15.59
CA ASP A 159 38.75 10.08 16.59
C ASP A 159 38.58 10.91 17.87
N ILE A 160 37.94 10.32 18.89
CA ILE A 160 37.63 10.99 20.17
C ILE A 160 38.84 11.08 21.11
N LEU A 161 40.06 11.15 20.57
CA LEU A 161 41.29 11.31 21.36
C LEU A 161 42.06 12.55 20.93
N THR A 162 41.62 13.73 21.40
CA THR A 162 42.55 14.81 21.78
C THR A 162 41.86 15.86 22.66
N HIS A 163 41.89 15.68 23.99
CA HIS A 163 42.64 16.56 24.91
C HIS A 163 42.76 15.92 26.30
#